data_AF-D0LMC0-F1
#
_entry.id   AF-D0LMC0-F1
#
_cell.length_a   1.000
_cell.length_b   1.000
_cell.length_c   1.000
_cell.angle_alpha   90.00
_cell.angle_beta   90.00
_cell.angle_gamma   90.00
#
_symmetry.space_group_name_H-M   'P 1'
#
loop_
_entity.id
_entity.type
_entity.pdbx_description
1 polymer ?
#
loop_
_entity_poly.entity_id
_entity_poly.type
_entity_poly.pdbx_seq_one_letter_code
_entity_poly.pdbx_strand_id
1 'polypeptide(L)'
;MSNELLIPRRAAWIALSALPDDLDPAEVAARAGIPWPLSGPRDVPAVADALHRVWRAAMSLGAAPTLPFEVGLRVPFGTYEVIDYLAGACACVGVGFEKLARYFDLITTTLRWQVEGAAEPPSVTLRCNSHSPEERTISLQYALGVTFGHMNASAERPLHFVEVALAMPEPPSRAPHEDFFGCRVRYGAELTRCAFTRESWETPLVRGELGLRQVLEQHAADLLARTRSETNELRAVRMAIHERLPDGAPELGTVAQAVGMSTRTLQRRLRDAGTSFAAVVEEERSSAARAYLGDQALAVSEIAYLLGYSEASAFVRAFKRWTGKTPNQFRAAGASVATTP
;
A
#
# COMPACT_ATOMS: atom_id res chain seq x y z
N MET A 1 -1.15 4.35 15.61
CA MET A 1 -0.38 4.48 14.35
C MET A 1 -1.39 4.70 13.24
N SER A 2 -1.27 5.76 12.45
CA SER A 2 -2.07 5.85 11.22
C SER A 2 -1.58 4.75 10.28
N ASN A 3 -2.45 3.80 9.98
CA ASN A 3 -2.13 2.55 9.26
C ASN A 3 -1.63 2.80 7.82
N GLU A 4 -1.84 4.01 7.31
CA GLU A 4 -1.72 4.36 5.89
C GLU A 4 -0.28 4.29 5.33
N LEU A 5 0.75 4.57 6.14
CA LEU A 5 2.15 4.55 5.68
C LEU A 5 2.91 3.28 6.06
N LEU A 6 2.34 2.40 6.88
CA LEU A 6 3.01 1.16 7.26
C LEU A 6 3.02 0.14 6.11
N ILE A 7 1.93 0.09 5.35
CA ILE A 7 1.76 -0.88 4.25
C ILE A 7 2.74 -0.60 3.10
N PRO A 8 2.88 0.64 2.57
CA PRO A 8 3.87 0.93 1.53
C PRO A 8 5.31 0.64 1.98
N ARG A 9 5.66 0.95 3.23
CA ARG A 9 6.99 0.67 3.80
C ARG A 9 7.27 -0.82 3.88
N ARG A 10 6.29 -1.61 4.36
CA ARG A 10 6.42 -3.06 4.43
C ARG A 10 6.54 -3.69 3.04
N ALA A 11 5.74 -3.24 2.09
CA ALA A 11 5.84 -3.73 0.71
C ALA A 11 7.20 -3.42 0.09
N ALA A 12 7.74 -2.21 0.26
CA ALA A 12 9.06 -1.84 -0.24
C ALA A 12 10.20 -2.63 0.43
N TRP A 13 10.12 -2.86 1.74
CA TRP A 13 11.08 -3.69 2.47
C TRP A 13 11.09 -5.14 1.96
N ILE A 14 9.90 -5.72 1.73
CA ILE A 14 9.77 -7.06 1.17
C ILE A 14 10.29 -7.08 -0.26
N ALA A 15 9.96 -6.06 -1.07
CA ALA A 15 10.42 -5.96 -2.45
C ALA A 15 11.95 -6.00 -2.55
N LEU A 16 12.65 -5.23 -1.71
CA LEU A 16 14.11 -5.23 -1.65
C LEU A 16 14.68 -6.55 -1.12
N SER A 17 14.03 -7.15 -0.11
CA SER A 17 14.46 -8.43 0.48
C SER A 17 14.22 -9.64 -0.43
N ALA A 18 13.35 -9.50 -1.42
CA ALA A 18 12.95 -10.55 -2.35
C ALA A 18 13.41 -10.27 -3.79
N LEU A 19 14.40 -9.41 -3.99
CA LEU A 19 15.02 -9.28 -5.31
C LEU A 19 15.70 -10.61 -5.73
N PRO A 20 15.71 -10.93 -7.03
CA PRO A 20 16.47 -12.07 -7.54
C PRO A 20 17.98 -11.85 -7.37
N ASP A 21 18.74 -12.94 -7.35
CA ASP A 21 20.18 -12.93 -7.04
C ASP A 21 21.04 -12.12 -8.04
N ASP A 22 20.52 -11.84 -9.23
CA ASP A 22 21.16 -11.03 -10.28
C ASP A 22 21.01 -9.51 -10.06
N LEU A 23 20.23 -9.08 -9.06
CA LEU A 23 20.08 -7.69 -8.66
C LEU A 23 20.62 -7.47 -7.26
N ASP A 24 21.66 -6.64 -7.13
CA ASP A 24 22.17 -6.24 -5.81
C ASP A 24 21.15 -5.34 -5.08
N PRO A 25 20.58 -5.79 -3.94
CA PRO A 25 19.61 -4.99 -3.19
C PRO A 25 20.18 -3.66 -2.69
N ALA A 26 21.50 -3.59 -2.42
CA ALA A 26 22.15 -2.35 -2.01
C ALA A 26 22.14 -1.32 -3.14
N GLU A 27 22.40 -1.77 -4.36
CA GLU A 27 22.41 -0.91 -5.56
C GLU A 27 21.00 -0.42 -5.91
N VAL A 28 19.99 -1.30 -5.80
CA VAL A 28 18.57 -0.92 -5.97
C VAL A 28 18.14 0.07 -4.90
N ALA A 29 18.45 -0.18 -3.63
CA ALA A 29 18.10 0.70 -2.52
C ALA A 29 18.73 2.09 -2.67
N ALA A 30 20.02 2.16 -3.04
CA ALA A 30 20.72 3.42 -3.29
C ALA A 30 20.04 4.26 -4.38
N ARG A 31 19.68 3.66 -5.53
CA ARG A 31 18.94 4.33 -6.61
C ARG A 31 17.52 4.73 -6.21
N ALA A 32 16.88 3.94 -5.35
CA ALA A 32 15.55 4.23 -4.82
C ALA A 32 15.57 5.32 -3.73
N GLY A 33 16.74 5.75 -3.26
CA GLY A 33 16.88 6.67 -2.13
C GLY A 33 16.46 6.05 -0.80
N ILE A 34 16.66 4.73 -0.64
CA ILE A 34 16.30 3.96 0.54
C ILE A 34 17.59 3.52 1.26
N PRO A 35 17.69 3.66 2.59
CA PRO A 35 18.84 3.17 3.35
C PRO A 35 19.05 1.67 3.19
N TRP A 36 20.31 1.21 3.25
CA TRP A 36 20.66 -0.20 3.21
C TRP A 36 21.86 -0.48 4.12
N PRO A 37 21.91 -1.60 4.87
CA PRO A 37 20.90 -2.66 4.96
C PRO A 37 19.66 -2.25 5.77
N LEU A 38 18.52 -2.90 5.48
CA LEU A 38 17.28 -2.73 6.25
C LEU A 38 17.18 -3.84 7.30
N SER A 39 16.97 -3.48 8.57
CA SER A 39 16.64 -4.40 9.67
C SER A 39 15.13 -4.65 9.77
N GLY A 40 14.31 -3.81 9.14
CA GLY A 40 12.88 -4.04 9.02
C GLY A 40 12.15 -2.97 8.21
N PRO A 41 10.81 -3.08 8.11
CA PRO A 41 10.00 -2.14 7.33
C PRO A 41 10.05 -0.70 7.88
N ARG A 42 10.48 -0.52 9.13
CA ARG A 42 10.63 0.81 9.75
C ARG A 42 11.90 1.55 9.30
N ASP A 43 12.76 0.93 8.51
CA ASP A 43 13.97 1.57 8.00
C ASP A 43 13.73 2.15 6.59
N VAL A 44 12.67 1.71 5.90
CA VAL A 44 12.23 2.30 4.64
C VAL A 44 11.65 3.70 4.92
N PRO A 45 11.99 4.76 4.17
CA PRO A 45 11.41 6.09 4.37
C PRO A 45 9.89 6.07 4.33
N ALA A 46 9.24 6.86 5.19
CA ALA A 46 7.78 6.98 5.24
C ALA A 46 7.25 7.86 4.08
N VAL A 47 7.45 7.40 2.85
CA VAL A 47 6.98 8.02 1.61
C VAL A 47 6.02 7.08 0.89
N ALA A 48 4.92 7.63 0.38
CA ALA A 48 3.85 6.84 -0.23
C ALA A 48 4.29 6.07 -1.49
N ASP A 49 5.31 6.57 -2.19
CA ASP A 49 5.84 6.00 -3.44
C ASP A 49 7.07 5.09 -3.24
N ALA A 50 7.43 4.74 -1.99
CA ALA A 50 8.64 3.96 -1.69
C ALA A 50 8.74 2.67 -2.52
N LEU A 51 7.63 1.94 -2.64
CA LEU A 51 7.53 0.72 -3.44
C LEU A 51 7.79 1.00 -4.92
N HIS A 52 7.19 2.04 -5.49
CA HIS A 52 7.42 2.43 -6.88
C HIS A 52 8.86 2.89 -7.15
N ARG A 53 9.55 3.48 -6.16
CA ARG A 53 10.97 3.81 -6.28
C ARG A 53 11.84 2.56 -6.37
N VAL A 54 11.57 1.54 -5.55
CA VAL A 54 12.26 0.24 -5.64
C VAL A 54 12.12 -0.35 -7.04
N TRP A 55 10.90 -0.39 -7.58
CA TRP A 55 10.66 -0.95 -8.89
C TRP A 55 11.34 -0.18 -10.03
N ARG A 56 11.23 1.15 -10.02
CA ARG A 56 11.93 2.00 -11.00
C ARG A 56 13.44 1.83 -10.93
N ALA A 57 14.00 1.76 -9.73
CA ALA A 57 15.42 1.52 -9.52
C ALA A 57 15.85 0.16 -10.10
N ALA A 58 15.13 -0.92 -9.80
CA ALA A 58 15.41 -2.25 -10.33
C ALA A 58 15.31 -2.29 -11.87
N MET A 59 14.27 -1.69 -12.45
CA MET A 59 14.10 -1.63 -13.92
C MET A 59 15.20 -0.80 -14.58
N SER A 60 15.67 0.27 -13.94
CA SER A 60 16.80 1.06 -14.45
C SER A 60 18.13 0.28 -14.46
N LEU A 61 18.22 -0.80 -13.69
CA LEU A 61 19.34 -1.73 -13.63
C LEU A 61 19.18 -2.92 -14.60
N GLY A 62 18.14 -2.92 -15.41
CA GLY A 62 17.90 -3.96 -16.41
C GLY A 62 16.93 -5.06 -15.97
N ALA A 63 16.31 -4.94 -14.79
CA ALA A 63 15.29 -5.89 -14.36
C ALA A 63 14.10 -5.93 -15.34
N ALA A 64 13.53 -7.13 -15.53
CA ALA A 64 12.36 -7.31 -16.38
C ALA A 64 11.12 -6.55 -15.85
N PRO A 65 10.23 -6.04 -16.72
CA PRO A 65 8.97 -5.42 -16.31
C PRO A 65 8.02 -6.35 -15.53
N THR A 66 8.25 -7.66 -15.56
CA THR A 66 7.52 -8.69 -14.81
C THR A 66 8.01 -8.86 -13.37
N LEU A 67 9.16 -8.30 -13.00
CA LEU A 67 9.76 -8.43 -11.67
C LEU A 67 8.75 -8.15 -10.52
N PRO A 68 7.91 -7.10 -10.55
CA PRO A 68 6.97 -6.86 -9.46
C PRO A 68 5.97 -8.01 -9.25
N PHE A 69 5.56 -8.68 -10.33
CA PHE A 69 4.69 -9.86 -10.26
C PHE A 69 5.42 -11.04 -9.63
N GLU A 70 6.63 -11.33 -10.10
CA GLU A 70 7.47 -12.43 -9.62
C GLU A 70 7.87 -12.27 -8.15
N VAL A 71 8.15 -11.04 -7.71
CA VAL A 71 8.35 -10.73 -6.30
C VAL A 71 7.03 -10.87 -5.53
N GLY A 72 5.93 -10.38 -6.09
CA GLY A 72 4.59 -10.52 -5.52
C GLY A 72 4.24 -11.97 -5.17
N LEU A 73 4.56 -12.91 -6.06
CA LEU A 73 4.34 -14.35 -5.84
C LEU A 73 5.12 -14.93 -4.65
N ARG A 74 6.20 -14.29 -4.23
CA ARG A 74 7.08 -14.72 -3.14
C ARG A 74 6.83 -13.97 -1.84
N VAL A 75 5.90 -13.01 -1.84
CA VAL A 75 5.49 -12.33 -0.62
C VAL A 75 4.91 -13.35 0.35
N PRO A 76 5.38 -13.41 1.61
CA PRO A 76 4.84 -14.35 2.58
C PRO A 76 3.39 -14.04 2.93
N PHE A 77 2.56 -15.08 3.00
CA PHE A 77 1.19 -14.97 3.48
C PHE A 77 1.15 -14.34 4.89
N GLY A 78 0.23 -13.40 5.10
CA GLY A 78 0.06 -12.68 6.38
C GLY A 78 0.76 -11.33 6.39
N THR A 79 1.53 -11.00 5.36
CA THR A 79 2.15 -9.68 5.16
C THR A 79 1.14 -8.53 5.22
N TYR A 80 -0.06 -8.75 4.67
CA TYR A 80 -1.17 -7.78 4.65
C TYR A 80 -2.19 -8.02 5.77
N GLU A 81 -1.76 -8.71 6.83
CA GLU A 81 -2.45 -8.87 8.11
C GLU A 81 -3.92 -9.26 7.93
N VAL A 82 -4.85 -8.46 8.46
CA VAL A 82 -6.28 -8.76 8.49
C VAL A 82 -6.85 -9.15 7.12
N ILE A 83 -6.32 -8.60 6.02
CA ILE A 83 -6.82 -8.91 4.68
C ILE A 83 -6.41 -10.32 4.22
N ASP A 84 -5.14 -10.68 4.41
CA ASP A 84 -4.64 -12.01 4.05
C ASP A 84 -5.38 -13.08 4.87
N TYR A 85 -5.45 -12.90 6.19
CA TYR A 85 -6.11 -13.85 7.07
C TYR A 85 -7.62 -13.92 6.81
N LEU A 86 -8.29 -12.79 6.53
CA LEU A 86 -9.72 -12.80 6.23
C LEU A 86 -10.02 -13.53 4.93
N ALA A 87 -9.26 -13.24 3.86
CA ALA A 87 -9.43 -13.91 2.58
C ALA A 87 -9.15 -15.42 2.73
N GLY A 88 -8.06 -15.81 3.39
CA GLY A 88 -7.68 -17.21 3.61
C GLY A 88 -8.63 -18.00 4.53
N ALA A 89 -9.34 -17.32 5.44
CA ALA A 89 -10.32 -17.96 6.33
C ALA A 89 -11.70 -18.18 5.69
N CYS A 90 -11.87 -17.81 4.42
CA CYS A 90 -13.13 -17.99 3.71
C CYS A 90 -13.38 -19.46 3.31
N ALA A 91 -14.65 -19.79 3.04
CA ALA A 91 -15.03 -21.16 2.70
C ALA A 91 -14.46 -21.64 1.36
N CYS A 92 -14.30 -20.72 0.39
CA CYS A 92 -13.73 -21.01 -0.91
C CYS A 92 -13.08 -19.77 -1.53
N VAL A 93 -12.32 -19.98 -2.61
CA VAL A 93 -11.61 -18.95 -3.39
C VAL A 93 -12.52 -17.79 -3.77
N GLY A 94 -13.71 -18.07 -4.28
CA GLY A 94 -14.66 -17.04 -4.71
C GLY A 94 -15.05 -16.11 -3.56
N VAL A 95 -15.41 -16.67 -2.39
CA VAL A 95 -15.73 -15.88 -1.19
C VAL A 95 -14.50 -15.10 -0.70
N GLY A 96 -13.30 -15.69 -0.81
CA GLY A 96 -12.04 -15.01 -0.51
C GLY A 96 -11.85 -13.75 -1.36
N PHE A 97 -12.05 -13.84 -2.69
CA PHE A 97 -11.99 -12.68 -3.59
C PHE A 97 -13.07 -11.64 -3.30
N GLU A 98 -14.29 -12.04 -2.94
CA GLU A 98 -15.35 -11.12 -2.54
C GLU A 98 -14.97 -10.31 -1.28
N LYS A 99 -14.39 -10.96 -0.26
CA LYS A 99 -13.90 -10.26 0.93
C LYS A 99 -12.71 -9.35 0.61
N LEU A 100 -11.77 -9.85 -0.19
CA LEU A 100 -10.63 -9.06 -0.64
C LEU A 100 -11.11 -7.79 -1.36
N ALA A 101 -12.05 -7.91 -2.29
CA ALA A 101 -12.59 -6.76 -3.01
C ALA A 101 -13.31 -5.75 -2.11
N ARG A 102 -14.05 -6.24 -1.11
CA ARG A 102 -14.78 -5.39 -0.16
C ARG A 102 -13.86 -4.59 0.76
N TYR A 103 -12.75 -5.18 1.20
CA TYR A 103 -11.87 -4.61 2.22
C TYR A 103 -10.52 -4.14 1.67
N PHE A 104 -10.27 -4.21 0.36
CA PHE A 104 -8.99 -3.83 -0.26
C PHE A 104 -8.57 -2.38 0.02
N ASP A 105 -9.54 -1.50 0.28
CA ASP A 105 -9.31 -0.10 0.66
C ASP A 105 -8.51 0.06 1.96
N LEU A 106 -8.42 -0.99 2.79
CA LEU A 106 -7.52 -1.04 3.94
C LEU A 106 -6.04 -1.16 3.55
N ILE A 107 -5.75 -1.66 2.35
CA ILE A 107 -4.41 -1.76 1.77
C ILE A 107 -4.11 -0.52 0.95
N THR A 108 -4.98 -0.21 -0.02
CA THR A 108 -4.80 0.93 -0.93
C THR A 108 -6.12 1.32 -1.59
N THR A 109 -6.27 2.61 -1.86
CA THR A 109 -7.40 3.17 -2.63
C THR A 109 -7.10 3.31 -4.13
N THR A 110 -5.84 3.10 -4.53
CA THR A 110 -5.37 3.20 -5.92
C THR A 110 -5.88 2.04 -6.79
N LEU A 111 -6.07 0.88 -6.16
CA LEU A 111 -6.53 -0.34 -6.81
C LEU A 111 -7.95 -0.66 -6.39
N ARG A 112 -8.76 -1.13 -7.34
CA ARG A 112 -10.15 -1.53 -7.12
C ARG A 112 -10.39 -2.89 -7.74
N TRP A 113 -10.81 -3.83 -6.91
CA TRP A 113 -11.29 -5.13 -7.35
C TRP A 113 -12.80 -5.10 -7.56
N GLN A 114 -13.25 -5.77 -8.60
CA GLN A 114 -14.65 -6.08 -8.87
C GLN A 114 -14.76 -7.59 -9.06
N VAL A 115 -15.82 -8.17 -8.51
CA VAL A 115 -16.06 -9.60 -8.52
C VAL A 115 -17.40 -9.89 -9.18
N GLU A 116 -17.38 -10.79 -10.15
CA GLU A 116 -18.55 -11.28 -10.88
C GLU A 116 -18.68 -12.80 -10.64
N GLY A 117 -18.97 -13.20 -9.39
CA GLY A 117 -19.02 -14.62 -9.01
C GLY A 117 -20.18 -15.39 -9.64
N ALA A 118 -21.30 -14.72 -9.92
CA ALA A 118 -22.47 -15.31 -10.56
C ALA A 118 -22.37 -15.38 -12.09
N ALA A 119 -21.37 -14.73 -12.70
CA ALA A 119 -21.14 -14.80 -14.15
C ALA A 119 -20.66 -16.19 -14.57
N GLU A 120 -20.82 -16.54 -15.84
CA GLU A 120 -20.31 -17.77 -16.44
C GLU A 120 -19.34 -17.43 -17.58
N PRO A 121 -18.02 -17.62 -17.41
CA PRO A 121 -17.32 -18.04 -16.19
C PRO A 121 -17.26 -16.95 -15.09
N PRO A 122 -17.08 -17.32 -13.81
CA PRO A 122 -16.86 -16.35 -12.74
C PRO A 122 -15.55 -15.62 -12.93
N SER A 123 -15.50 -14.33 -12.59
CA SER A 123 -14.30 -13.53 -12.84
C SER A 123 -14.05 -12.44 -11.81
N VAL A 124 -12.79 -12.01 -11.77
CA VAL A 124 -12.36 -10.82 -11.05
C VAL A 124 -11.75 -9.83 -12.01
N THR A 125 -12.04 -8.55 -11.78
CA THR A 125 -11.48 -7.43 -12.54
C THR A 125 -10.72 -6.51 -11.60
N LEU A 126 -9.50 -6.17 -11.94
CA LEU A 126 -8.65 -5.23 -11.22
C LEU A 126 -8.49 -3.95 -12.03
N ARG A 127 -8.81 -2.81 -11.40
CA ARG A 127 -8.61 -1.47 -11.95
C ARG A 127 -7.59 -0.71 -11.13
N CYS A 128 -6.80 0.11 -11.80
CA CYS A 128 -5.83 1.00 -11.18
C CYS A 128 -6.13 2.43 -11.60
N ASN A 129 -6.28 3.32 -10.62
CA ASN A 129 -6.63 4.72 -10.83
C ASN A 129 -5.41 5.63 -11.02
N SER A 130 -4.18 5.08 -11.13
CA SER A 130 -3.00 5.92 -11.43
C SER A 130 -3.06 6.45 -12.86
N HIS A 131 -2.80 7.76 -12.99
CA HIS A 131 -2.67 8.45 -14.26
C HIS A 131 -1.36 8.11 -14.99
N SER A 132 -0.33 7.65 -14.28
CA SER A 132 0.93 7.21 -14.88
C SER A 132 0.79 5.78 -15.44
N PRO A 133 1.01 5.56 -16.76
CA PRO A 133 1.00 4.22 -17.34
C PRO A 133 2.01 3.26 -16.73
N GLU A 134 3.17 3.79 -16.36
CA GLU A 134 4.25 3.02 -15.72
C GLU A 134 3.85 2.58 -14.31
N GLU A 135 3.43 3.52 -13.45
CA GLU A 135 2.98 3.19 -12.09
C GLU A 135 1.80 2.24 -12.10
N ARG A 136 0.87 2.44 -13.05
CA ARG A 136 -0.27 1.54 -13.23
C ARG A 136 0.20 0.12 -13.52
N THR A 137 1.15 -0.04 -14.44
CA THR A 137 1.70 -1.36 -14.78
C THR A 137 2.36 -2.00 -13.57
N ILE A 138 3.22 -1.26 -12.87
CA ILE A 138 3.91 -1.74 -11.65
C ILE A 138 2.91 -2.16 -10.57
N SER A 139 1.90 -1.33 -10.29
CA SER A 139 0.89 -1.61 -9.27
C SER A 139 0.03 -2.81 -9.64
N LEU A 140 -0.37 -2.95 -10.91
CA LEU A 140 -1.11 -4.12 -11.37
C LEU A 140 -0.26 -5.40 -11.25
N GLN A 141 0.98 -5.38 -11.74
CA GLN A 141 1.90 -6.52 -11.66
C GLN A 141 2.06 -7.02 -10.22
N TYR A 142 2.41 -6.11 -9.30
CA TYR A 142 2.65 -6.47 -7.91
C TYR A 142 1.37 -6.96 -7.22
N ALA A 143 0.23 -6.27 -7.42
CA ALA A 143 -1.03 -6.69 -6.83
C ALA A 143 -1.52 -8.04 -7.33
N LEU A 144 -1.36 -8.33 -8.63
CA LEU A 144 -1.65 -9.63 -9.21
C LEU A 144 -0.78 -10.72 -8.57
N GLY A 145 0.54 -10.51 -8.51
CA GLY A 145 1.47 -11.48 -7.92
C GLY A 145 1.11 -11.81 -6.47
N VAL A 146 0.94 -10.79 -5.62
CA VAL A 146 0.58 -11.00 -4.21
C VAL A 146 -0.78 -11.68 -4.07
N THR A 147 -1.81 -11.13 -4.72
CA THR A 147 -3.19 -11.57 -4.47
C THR A 147 -3.41 -12.99 -5.00
N PHE A 148 -2.96 -13.28 -6.22
CA PHE A 148 -3.12 -14.61 -6.78
C PHE A 148 -2.14 -15.61 -6.17
N GLY A 149 -0.92 -15.20 -5.82
CA GLY A 149 0.04 -16.05 -5.09
C GLY A 149 -0.52 -16.50 -3.74
N HIS A 150 -1.02 -15.56 -2.94
CA HIS A 150 -1.64 -15.86 -1.64
C HIS A 150 -2.88 -16.75 -1.78
N MET A 151 -3.74 -16.48 -2.77
CA MET A 151 -4.95 -17.27 -2.99
C MET A 151 -4.62 -18.70 -3.43
N ASN A 152 -3.71 -18.85 -4.39
CA ASN A 152 -3.28 -20.16 -4.87
C ASN A 152 -2.58 -20.97 -3.76
N ALA A 153 -1.76 -20.33 -2.92
CA ALA A 153 -1.11 -20.96 -1.77
C ALA A 153 -2.11 -21.34 -0.64
N SER A 154 -3.27 -20.68 -0.60
CA SER A 154 -4.32 -20.95 0.40
C SER A 154 -5.39 -21.92 -0.08
N ALA A 155 -5.45 -22.22 -1.38
CA ALA A 155 -6.40 -23.13 -1.98
C ALA A 155 -5.97 -24.60 -1.80
N GLU A 156 -6.94 -25.51 -1.65
CA GLU A 156 -6.66 -26.95 -1.52
C GLU A 156 -6.10 -27.60 -2.79
N ARG A 157 -6.26 -26.94 -3.94
CA ARG A 157 -5.79 -27.40 -5.26
C ARG A 157 -5.40 -26.21 -6.13
N PRO A 158 -4.53 -26.42 -7.15
CA PRO A 158 -4.16 -25.38 -8.09
C PRO A 158 -5.36 -24.74 -8.78
N LEU A 159 -5.29 -23.43 -8.99
CA LEU A 159 -6.34 -22.66 -9.66
C LEU A 159 -6.18 -22.69 -11.18
N HIS A 160 -7.29 -22.85 -11.88
CA HIS A 160 -7.35 -22.86 -13.34
C HIS A 160 -8.18 -21.69 -13.86
N PHE A 161 -7.71 -21.12 -14.97
CA PHE A 161 -8.27 -19.92 -15.56
C PHE A 161 -8.79 -20.21 -16.97
N VAL A 162 -9.98 -19.69 -17.27
CA VAL A 162 -10.59 -19.73 -18.61
C VAL A 162 -10.02 -18.62 -19.49
N GLU A 163 -9.80 -17.45 -18.90
CA GLU A 163 -9.26 -16.28 -19.60
C GLU A 163 -8.43 -15.45 -18.63
N VAL A 164 -7.26 -14.98 -19.09
CA VAL A 164 -6.49 -13.93 -18.42
C VAL A 164 -6.17 -12.82 -19.41
N ALA A 165 -6.68 -11.64 -19.12
CA ALA A 165 -6.46 -10.43 -19.88
C ALA A 165 -5.86 -9.36 -18.96
N LEU A 166 -4.75 -8.74 -19.35
CA LEU A 166 -4.03 -7.77 -18.54
C LEU A 166 -4.05 -6.39 -19.21
N ALA A 167 -4.45 -5.37 -18.45
CA ALA A 167 -4.44 -3.97 -18.89
C ALA A 167 -3.05 -3.33 -18.74
N MET A 168 -2.06 -3.97 -19.36
CA MET A 168 -0.67 -3.53 -19.38
C MET A 168 -0.01 -3.90 -20.72
N PRO A 169 1.12 -3.25 -21.07
CA PRO A 169 1.90 -3.63 -22.25
C PRO A 169 2.37 -5.08 -22.17
N GLU A 170 2.55 -5.70 -23.33
CA GLU A 170 3.17 -7.02 -23.41
C GLU A 170 4.64 -6.94 -23.01
N PRO A 171 5.09 -7.74 -22.01
CA PRO A 171 6.49 -7.79 -21.61
C PRO A 171 7.34 -8.56 -22.65
N PRO A 172 8.68 -8.41 -22.63
CA PRO A 172 9.57 -9.19 -23.51
C PRO A 172 9.43 -10.71 -23.36
N SER A 173 9.08 -11.18 -22.16
CA SER A 173 8.79 -12.58 -21.88
C SER A 173 7.43 -12.74 -21.22
N ARG A 174 6.59 -13.63 -21.79
CA ARG A 174 5.27 -13.98 -21.25
C ARG A 174 5.34 -15.06 -20.16
N ALA A 175 6.46 -15.77 -20.07
CA ALA A 175 6.62 -16.96 -19.24
C ALA A 175 6.21 -16.73 -17.77
N PRO A 176 6.62 -15.64 -17.08
CA PRO A 176 6.23 -15.44 -15.68
C PRO A 176 4.71 -15.46 -15.46
N HIS A 177 3.93 -14.87 -16.38
CA HIS A 177 2.47 -14.88 -16.26
C HIS A 177 1.87 -16.20 -16.74
N GLU A 178 2.27 -16.71 -17.91
CA GLU A 178 1.68 -17.92 -18.49
C GLU A 178 1.99 -19.18 -17.68
N ASP A 179 3.19 -19.27 -17.07
CA ASP A 179 3.57 -20.36 -16.18
C ASP A 179 2.73 -20.35 -14.89
N PHE A 180 2.46 -19.16 -14.33
CA PHE A 180 1.66 -19.02 -13.13
C PHE A 180 0.16 -19.26 -13.39
N PHE A 181 -0.40 -18.62 -14.42
CA PHE A 181 -1.83 -18.72 -14.74
C PHE A 181 -2.17 -20.04 -15.47
N GLY A 182 -1.17 -20.75 -16.00
CA GLY A 182 -1.37 -22.01 -16.71
C GLY A 182 -2.15 -21.87 -18.02
N CYS A 183 -2.24 -20.66 -18.58
CA CYS A 183 -2.95 -20.38 -19.82
C CYS A 183 -2.33 -19.19 -20.57
N ARG A 184 -2.72 -19.03 -21.84
CA ARG A 184 -2.25 -17.91 -22.66
C ARG A 184 -2.79 -16.58 -22.11
N VAL A 185 -1.90 -15.61 -21.94
CA VAL A 185 -2.25 -14.28 -21.42
C VAL A 185 -2.40 -13.28 -22.56
N ARG A 186 -3.48 -12.49 -22.52
CA ARG A 186 -3.75 -11.40 -23.45
C ARG A 186 -3.35 -10.07 -22.83
N TYR A 187 -2.47 -9.33 -23.48
CA TYR A 187 -2.03 -7.99 -23.05
C TYR A 187 -2.76 -6.88 -23.81
N GLY A 188 -2.61 -5.63 -23.37
CA GLY A 188 -3.24 -4.46 -23.99
C GLY A 188 -4.76 -4.43 -23.87
N ALA A 189 -5.34 -5.16 -22.91
CA ALA A 189 -6.77 -5.12 -22.65
C ALA A 189 -7.19 -3.79 -22.00
N GLU A 190 -8.48 -3.44 -22.08
CA GLU A 190 -9.01 -2.26 -21.39
C GLU A 190 -8.95 -2.41 -19.86
N LEU A 191 -9.19 -3.63 -19.37
CA LEU A 191 -9.24 -3.97 -17.95
C LEU A 191 -8.45 -5.25 -17.69
N THR A 192 -7.78 -5.30 -16.54
CA THR A 192 -7.17 -6.55 -16.06
C THR A 192 -8.28 -7.45 -15.53
N ARG A 193 -8.50 -8.58 -16.18
CA ARG A 193 -9.56 -9.55 -15.88
C ARG A 193 -9.00 -10.96 -15.85
N CYS A 194 -9.32 -11.69 -14.79
CA CYS A 194 -9.03 -13.12 -14.67
C CYS A 194 -10.35 -13.87 -14.46
N ALA A 195 -10.68 -14.75 -15.39
CA ALA A 195 -11.84 -15.62 -15.32
C ALA A 195 -11.41 -17.03 -14.92
N PHE A 196 -12.12 -17.61 -13.96
CA PHE A 196 -11.81 -18.92 -13.38
C PHE A 196 -12.70 -19.99 -13.98
N THR A 197 -12.25 -21.25 -13.93
CA THR A 197 -13.23 -22.35 -14.02
C THR A 197 -14.15 -22.30 -12.81
N ARG A 198 -15.40 -22.79 -12.93
CA ARG A 198 -16.33 -22.87 -11.79
C ARG A 198 -15.72 -23.69 -10.64
N GLU A 199 -15.06 -24.80 -10.98
CA GLU A 199 -14.37 -25.66 -10.01
C GLU A 199 -13.27 -24.92 -9.23
N SER A 200 -12.48 -24.09 -9.90
CA SER A 200 -11.45 -23.26 -9.23
C SER A 200 -12.07 -22.17 -8.38
N TRP A 201 -13.16 -21.55 -8.84
CA TRP A 201 -13.90 -20.54 -8.06
C TRP A 201 -14.47 -21.10 -6.75
N GLU A 202 -14.95 -22.34 -6.78
CA GLU A 202 -15.55 -23.03 -5.64
C GLU A 202 -14.54 -23.85 -4.83
N THR A 203 -13.25 -23.79 -5.18
CA THR A 203 -12.20 -24.52 -4.47
C THR A 203 -12.14 -24.09 -3.01
N PRO A 204 -12.20 -25.03 -2.04
CA PRO A 204 -12.08 -24.68 -0.64
C PRO A 204 -10.69 -24.12 -0.30
N LEU A 205 -10.64 -23.26 0.72
CA LEU A 205 -9.40 -22.73 1.25
C LEU A 205 -8.97 -23.57 2.47
N VAL A 206 -7.68 -23.90 2.55
CA VAL A 206 -7.09 -24.77 3.58
C VAL A 206 -7.37 -24.28 5.00
N ARG A 207 -7.50 -22.96 5.20
CA ARG A 207 -7.75 -22.32 6.49
C ARG A 207 -9.20 -21.90 6.68
N GLY A 208 -10.12 -22.45 5.90
CA GLY A 208 -11.55 -22.15 5.97
C GLY A 208 -12.11 -22.43 7.37
N GLU A 209 -12.32 -21.37 8.15
CA GLU A 209 -12.80 -21.47 9.53
C GLU A 209 -13.83 -20.37 9.80
N LEU A 210 -15.10 -20.78 9.97
CA LEU A 210 -16.22 -19.85 10.09
C LEU A 210 -16.09 -18.89 11.27
N GLY A 211 -15.63 -19.40 12.43
CA GLY A 211 -15.47 -18.60 13.65
C GLY A 211 -14.41 -17.51 13.48
N LEU A 212 -13.20 -17.90 13.08
CA LEU A 212 -12.12 -16.96 12.77
C LEU A 212 -12.52 -15.93 11.71
N ARG A 213 -13.20 -16.36 10.63
CA ARG A 213 -13.69 -15.46 9.58
C ARG A 213 -14.60 -14.37 10.12
N GLN A 214 -15.54 -14.71 11.01
CA GLN A 214 -16.46 -13.71 11.59
C GLN A 214 -15.72 -12.67 12.42
N VAL A 215 -14.76 -13.09 13.23
CA VAL A 215 -13.93 -12.17 14.04
C VAL A 215 -13.10 -11.25 13.15
N LEU A 216 -12.42 -11.80 12.14
CA LEU A 216 -11.61 -11.04 11.20
C LEU A 216 -12.47 -10.08 10.36
N GLU A 217 -13.66 -10.51 9.95
CA GLU A 217 -14.58 -9.68 9.17
C GLU A 217 -15.10 -8.49 9.99
N GLN A 218 -15.47 -8.71 11.27
CA GLN A 218 -15.88 -7.62 12.15
C GLN A 218 -14.73 -6.63 12.36
N HIS A 219 -13.52 -7.14 12.61
CA HIS A 219 -12.34 -6.29 12.78
C HIS A 219 -12.03 -5.47 11.52
N ALA A 220 -12.08 -6.08 10.33
CA ALA A 220 -11.90 -5.40 9.06
C ALA A 220 -12.98 -4.32 8.82
N ALA A 221 -14.23 -4.61 9.17
CA ALA A 221 -15.32 -3.65 9.07
C ALA A 221 -15.11 -2.44 9.98
N ASP A 222 -14.66 -2.65 11.22
CA ASP A 222 -14.37 -1.58 12.16
C ASP A 222 -13.20 -0.70 11.69
N LEU A 223 -12.13 -1.31 11.18
CA LEU A 223 -11.00 -0.60 10.58
C LEU A 223 -11.46 0.24 9.37
N LEU A 224 -12.26 -0.36 8.48
CA LEU A 224 -12.72 0.31 7.28
C LEU A 224 -13.68 1.46 7.60
N ALA A 225 -14.55 1.30 8.59
CA ALA A 225 -15.44 2.35 9.06
C ALA A 225 -14.67 3.55 9.61
N ARG A 226 -13.59 3.31 10.37
CA ARG A 226 -12.69 4.37 10.85
C ARG A 226 -12.01 5.10 9.69
N THR A 227 -11.57 4.38 8.66
CA THR A 227 -10.98 4.98 7.46
C THR A 227 -12.01 5.75 6.62
N ARG A 228 -13.25 5.25 6.50
CA ARG A 228 -14.35 5.86 5.72
C ARG A 228 -15.05 7.02 6.42
N SER A 229 -14.85 7.21 7.72
CA SER A 229 -15.33 8.41 8.42
C SER A 229 -14.70 9.70 7.88
N GLU A 230 -13.64 9.60 7.07
CA GLU A 230 -13.12 10.69 6.26
C GLU A 230 -13.65 10.58 4.82
N THR A 231 -14.25 11.66 4.30
CA THR A 231 -14.72 11.68 2.90
C THR A 231 -13.54 11.42 1.95
N ASN A 232 -13.76 10.76 0.82
CA ASN A 232 -12.71 10.52 -0.19
C ASN A 232 -12.00 11.83 -0.60
N GLU A 233 -12.74 12.94 -0.60
CA GLU A 233 -12.23 14.29 -0.85
C GLU A 233 -11.22 14.74 0.24
N LEU A 234 -11.52 14.53 1.52
CA LEU A 234 -10.62 14.84 2.63
C LEU A 234 -9.33 14.01 2.60
N ARG A 235 -9.45 12.73 2.24
CA ARG A 235 -8.29 11.85 2.09
C ARG A 235 -7.37 12.33 0.97
N ALA A 236 -7.93 12.71 -0.18
CA ALA A 236 -7.15 13.29 -1.27
C ALA A 236 -6.42 14.58 -0.85
N VAL A 237 -7.08 15.42 -0.02
CA VAL A 237 -6.48 16.64 0.54
C VAL A 237 -5.32 16.30 1.48
N ARG A 238 -5.48 15.32 2.39
CA ARG A 238 -4.41 14.85 3.28
C ARG A 238 -3.21 14.32 2.51
N MET A 239 -3.43 13.46 1.51
CA MET A 239 -2.36 12.94 0.66
C MET A 239 -1.60 14.08 -0.05
N ALA A 240 -2.33 15.01 -0.66
CA ALA A 240 -1.74 16.16 -1.33
C ALA A 240 -0.95 17.07 -0.39
N ILE A 241 -1.37 17.21 0.88
CA ILE A 241 -0.63 17.91 1.93
C ILE A 241 0.63 17.15 2.30
N HIS A 242 0.52 15.84 2.56
CA HIS A 242 1.61 14.99 3.01
C HIS A 242 2.77 14.96 2.01
N GLU A 243 2.47 14.79 0.72
CA GLU A 243 3.46 14.78 -0.37
C GLU A 243 4.28 16.08 -0.46
N ARG A 244 3.71 17.20 0.01
CA ARG A 244 4.30 18.55 -0.09
C ARG A 244 4.93 19.03 1.21
N LEU A 245 4.88 18.27 2.30
CA LEU A 245 5.56 18.63 3.54
C LEU A 245 7.08 18.82 3.37
N PRO A 246 7.80 18.00 2.57
CA PRO A 246 9.23 18.21 2.34
C PRO A 246 9.55 19.51 1.60
N ASP A 247 8.60 20.03 0.80
CA ASP A 247 8.77 21.27 0.04
C ASP A 247 8.58 22.54 0.90
N GLY A 248 8.23 22.38 2.18
CA GLY A 248 7.97 23.47 3.11
C GLY A 248 6.53 23.50 3.61
N ALA A 249 6.03 24.68 4.00
CA ALA A 249 4.66 24.83 4.48
C ALA A 249 3.68 24.68 3.29
N PRO A 250 2.81 23.65 3.28
CA PRO A 250 1.88 23.46 2.17
C PRO A 250 0.93 24.65 2.04
N GLU A 251 0.81 25.21 0.84
CA GLU A 251 -0.11 26.30 0.57
C GLU A 251 -1.49 25.80 0.15
N LEU A 252 -2.53 26.43 0.68
CA LEU A 252 -3.93 26.08 0.39
C LEU A 252 -4.24 26.12 -1.11
N GLY A 253 -3.69 27.09 -1.84
CA GLY A 253 -3.88 27.24 -3.29
C GLY A 253 -3.36 26.03 -4.06
N THR A 254 -2.13 25.64 -3.78
CA THR A 254 -1.44 24.52 -4.42
C THR A 254 -2.14 23.19 -4.13
N VAL A 255 -2.56 22.96 -2.88
CA VAL A 255 -3.31 21.76 -2.51
C VAL A 255 -4.68 21.73 -3.18
N ALA A 256 -5.40 22.86 -3.20
CA ALA A 256 -6.70 22.96 -3.87
C ALA A 256 -6.60 22.62 -5.36
N GLN A 257 -5.58 23.16 -6.04
CA GLN A 257 -5.32 22.85 -7.44
C GLN A 257 -5.01 21.36 -7.64
N ALA A 258 -4.18 20.77 -6.77
CA ALA A 258 -3.82 19.35 -6.85
C ALA A 258 -5.03 18.41 -6.71
N VAL A 259 -6.03 18.79 -5.92
CA VAL A 259 -7.27 18.02 -5.75
C VAL A 259 -8.42 18.47 -6.66
N GLY A 260 -8.15 19.34 -7.65
CA GLY A 260 -9.15 19.80 -8.62
C GLY A 260 -10.23 20.72 -8.03
N MET A 261 -9.93 21.47 -6.99
CA MET A 261 -10.87 22.36 -6.30
C MET A 261 -10.41 23.82 -6.30
N SER A 262 -11.37 24.75 -6.22
CA SER A 262 -11.04 26.12 -5.81
C SER A 262 -10.70 26.17 -4.32
N THR A 263 -9.89 27.15 -3.90
CA THR A 263 -9.56 27.37 -2.47
C THR A 263 -10.81 27.55 -1.61
N ARG A 264 -11.80 28.31 -2.11
CA ARG A 264 -13.10 28.53 -1.44
C ARG A 264 -13.87 27.22 -1.27
N THR A 265 -13.88 26.36 -2.29
CA THR A 265 -14.53 25.05 -2.23
C THR A 265 -13.85 24.17 -1.19
N LEU A 266 -12.52 24.10 -1.21
CA LEU A 266 -11.73 23.30 -0.28
C LEU A 266 -11.96 23.76 1.17
N GLN A 267 -11.89 25.06 1.44
CA GLN A 267 -12.16 25.60 2.79
C GLN A 267 -13.58 25.31 3.28
N ARG A 268 -14.59 25.44 2.41
CA ARG A 268 -15.98 25.07 2.75
C ARG A 268 -16.07 23.60 3.12
N ARG A 269 -15.52 22.71 2.29
CA ARG A 269 -15.55 21.25 2.53
C ARG A 269 -14.88 20.86 3.85
N LEU A 270 -13.71 21.43 4.13
CA LEU A 270 -12.99 21.20 5.39
C LEU A 270 -13.83 21.64 6.58
N ARG A 271 -14.47 22.81 6.50
CA ARG A 271 -15.36 23.30 7.56
C ARG A 271 -16.60 22.43 7.73
N ASP A 272 -17.23 21.99 6.64
CA ASP A 272 -18.41 21.12 6.68
C ASP A 272 -18.08 19.76 7.32
N ALA A 273 -16.82 19.32 7.21
CA ALA A 273 -16.29 18.16 7.89
C ALA A 273 -15.72 18.44 9.30
N GLY A 274 -15.94 19.64 9.84
CA GLY A 274 -15.53 20.01 11.20
C GLY A 274 -14.04 20.28 11.38
N THR A 275 -13.28 20.50 10.31
CA THR A 275 -11.83 20.77 10.36
C THR A 275 -11.44 22.04 9.60
N SER A 276 -10.15 22.35 9.54
CA SER A 276 -9.58 23.46 8.78
C SER A 276 -8.29 23.04 8.08
N PHE A 277 -7.88 23.76 7.03
CA PHE A 277 -6.65 23.42 6.31
C PHE A 277 -5.42 23.42 7.23
N ALA A 278 -5.32 24.41 8.12
CA ALA A 278 -4.24 24.47 9.11
C ALA A 278 -4.28 23.28 10.07
N ALA A 279 -5.46 22.85 10.51
CA ALA A 279 -5.62 21.67 11.36
C ALA A 279 -5.19 20.38 10.64
N VAL A 280 -5.54 20.22 9.36
CA VAL A 280 -5.12 19.06 8.56
C VAL A 280 -3.60 19.06 8.36
N VAL A 281 -2.99 20.20 7.98
CA VAL A 281 -1.53 20.32 7.87
C VAL A 281 -0.85 19.96 9.20
N GLU A 282 -1.40 20.43 10.31
CA GLU A 282 -0.87 20.15 11.64
C GLU A 282 -0.99 18.67 12.01
N GLU A 283 -2.12 18.03 11.70
CA GLU A 283 -2.32 16.58 11.89
C GLU A 283 -1.35 15.76 11.05
N GLU A 284 -1.16 16.10 9.78
CA GLU A 284 -0.21 15.42 8.90
C GLU A 284 1.22 15.58 9.42
N ARG A 285 1.61 16.80 9.81
CA ARG A 285 2.92 17.03 10.45
C ARG A 285 3.08 16.26 11.74
N SER A 286 2.04 16.22 12.58
CA SER A 286 2.07 15.52 13.86
C SER A 286 2.15 14.00 13.68
N SER A 287 1.43 13.47 12.70
CA SER A 287 1.46 12.06 12.31
C SER A 287 2.84 11.67 11.79
N ALA A 288 3.37 12.41 10.81
CA ALA A 288 4.70 12.21 10.24
C ALA A 288 5.82 12.39 11.27
N ALA A 289 5.72 13.40 12.16
CA ALA A 289 6.68 13.59 13.25
C ALA A 289 6.77 12.41 14.20
N ARG A 290 5.63 11.84 14.60
CA ARG A 290 5.62 10.63 15.45
C ARG A 290 6.22 9.44 14.71
N ALA A 291 5.99 9.34 13.40
CA ALA A 291 6.58 8.28 12.58
C ALA A 291 8.10 8.43 12.46
N TYR A 292 8.61 9.64 12.19
CA TYR A 292 10.05 9.92 12.08
C TYR A 292 10.78 9.82 13.43
N LEU A 293 10.14 10.22 14.53
CA LEU A 293 10.75 10.10 15.86
C LEU A 293 10.82 8.66 16.38
N GLY A 294 10.06 7.75 15.77
CA GLY A 294 10.20 6.31 16.03
C GLY A 294 11.53 5.73 15.52
N ASP A 295 12.20 6.43 14.61
CA ASP A 295 13.56 6.13 14.16
C ASP A 295 14.56 6.94 14.99
N GLN A 296 15.49 6.24 15.65
CA GLN A 296 16.53 6.85 16.49
C GLN A 296 17.69 7.40 15.66
N ALA A 297 17.85 6.94 14.40
CA ALA A 297 18.92 7.37 13.52
C ALA A 297 18.70 8.78 12.95
N LEU A 298 17.44 9.20 12.76
CA LEU A 298 17.13 10.54 12.27
C LEU A 298 17.43 11.61 13.32
N ALA A 299 18.16 12.67 12.96
CA ALA A 299 18.33 13.81 13.84
C ALA A 299 17.02 14.62 13.95
N VAL A 300 16.74 15.19 15.13
CA VAL A 300 15.54 16.05 15.34
C VAL A 300 15.51 17.23 14.36
N SER A 301 16.67 17.73 13.94
CA SER A 301 16.82 18.77 12.92
C SER A 301 16.43 18.31 11.52
N GLU A 302 16.77 17.07 11.14
CA GLU A 302 16.38 16.48 9.85
C GLU A 302 14.88 16.23 9.80
N ILE A 303 14.32 15.75 10.91
CA ILE A 303 12.86 15.57 11.07
C ILE A 303 12.15 16.90 10.90
N ALA A 304 12.67 17.99 11.48
CA ALA A 304 12.09 19.31 11.30
C ALA A 304 12.06 19.72 9.82
N TYR A 305 13.15 19.48 9.09
CA TYR A 305 13.24 19.77 7.66
C TYR A 305 12.24 18.95 6.83
N LEU A 306 12.17 17.63 7.06
CA LEU A 306 11.22 16.73 6.36
C LEU A 306 9.75 17.11 6.57
N LEU A 307 9.44 17.79 7.68
CA LEU A 307 8.09 18.27 8.02
C LEU A 307 7.83 19.71 7.53
N GLY A 308 8.78 20.30 6.82
CA GLY A 308 8.68 21.65 6.27
C GLY A 308 8.79 22.75 7.33
N TYR A 309 9.53 22.53 8.42
CA TYR A 309 9.90 23.59 9.36
C TYR A 309 11.21 24.25 8.92
N SER A 310 11.25 25.58 8.97
CA SER A 310 12.46 26.36 8.71
C SER A 310 13.54 26.18 9.78
N GLU A 311 13.15 25.81 10.99
CA GLU A 311 14.06 25.59 12.12
C GLU A 311 13.61 24.43 13.01
N ALA A 312 14.58 23.67 13.54
CA ALA A 312 14.34 22.61 14.52
C ALA A 312 13.64 23.13 15.79
N SER A 313 13.92 24.37 16.19
CA SER A 313 13.30 25.03 17.35
C SER A 313 11.78 25.15 17.21
N ALA A 314 11.29 25.39 15.99
CA ALA A 314 9.87 25.51 15.68
C ALA A 314 9.18 24.14 15.74
N PHE A 315 9.82 23.12 15.17
CA PHE A 315 9.35 21.74 15.27
C PHE A 315 9.25 21.26 16.72
N VAL A 316 10.29 21.45 17.54
CA VAL A 316 10.30 21.01 18.94
C VAL A 316 9.14 21.62 19.73
N ARG A 317 8.86 22.92 19.52
CA ARG A 317 7.73 23.60 20.17
C ARG A 317 6.39 23.06 19.70
N ALA A 318 6.21 22.85 18.40
CA ALA A 318 4.98 22.29 17.84
C ALA A 318 4.75 20.85 18.34
N PHE A 319 5.79 20.02 18.33
CA PHE A 319 5.72 18.64 18.82
C PHE A 319 5.37 18.55 20.31
N LYS A 320 5.96 19.42 21.13
CA LYS A 320 5.60 19.52 22.55
C LYS A 320 4.16 19.96 22.75
N ARG A 321 3.65 20.89 21.93
CA ARG A 321 2.24 21.29 21.95
C ARG A 321 1.30 20.12 21.61
N TRP A 322 1.65 19.28 20.64
CA TRP A 322 0.81 18.15 20.23
C TRP A 322 0.80 16.99 21.21
N THR A 323 1.92 16.74 21.89
CA THR A 323 2.16 15.49 22.62
C THR A 323 2.40 15.67 24.11
N GLY A 324 2.60 16.91 24.57
CA GLY A 324 3.03 17.22 25.94
C GLY A 324 4.52 16.92 26.22
N LYS A 325 5.25 16.30 25.29
CA LYS A 325 6.65 15.87 25.45
C LYS A 325 7.55 16.47 24.37
N THR A 326 8.83 16.71 24.67
CA THR A 326 9.79 17.06 23.62
C THR A 326 10.07 15.84 22.72
N PRO A 327 10.53 16.04 21.47
CA PRO A 327 10.91 14.93 20.58
C PRO A 327 11.84 13.90 21.24
N ASN A 328 12.87 14.36 21.95
CA ASN A 328 13.81 13.48 22.66
C ASN A 328 13.17 12.73 23.85
N GLN A 329 12.27 13.38 24.60
CA GLN A 329 11.51 12.72 25.67
C GLN A 329 10.57 11.65 25.11
N PHE A 330 9.97 11.91 23.95
CA PHE A 330 9.12 10.94 23.26
C PHE A 330 9.92 9.73 22.78
N ARG A 331 11.14 9.94 22.24
CA ARG A 331 12.10 8.88 21.90
C ARG A 331 12.47 7.99 23.08
N ALA A 332 12.85 8.60 24.21
CA ALA A 332 13.25 7.88 25.40
C ALA A 332 12.12 6.99 25.96
N ALA A 333 10.87 7.45 25.89
CA ALA A 333 9.71 6.69 26.34
C ALA A 333 9.40 5.47 25.46
N GLY A 334 9.73 5.51 24.16
CA GLY A 334 9.55 4.38 23.23
C GLY A 334 10.63 3.29 23.40
N ALA A 335 11.84 3.66 23.83
CA ALA A 335 12.95 2.72 24.03
C ALA A 335 12.81 1.85 25.28
N SER A 336 12.02 2.28 26.28
CA SER A 336 11.86 1.56 27.56
C SER A 336 11.03 0.27 27.50
N VAL A 337 10.44 -0.08 26.35
CA VAL A 337 9.59 -1.28 26.19
C VAL A 337 10.35 -2.45 25.54
N ALA A 338 11.56 -2.22 25.01
CA ALA A 338 12.31 -3.22 24.24
C ALA A 338 13.38 -3.98 25.04
N THR A 339 13.49 -3.76 26.35
CA THR A 339 14.49 -4.43 27.20
C THR A 339 13.81 -5.16 28.37
N THR A 340 13.22 -6.30 28.09
CA THR A 340 12.97 -7.34 29.10
C THR A 340 13.49 -8.65 28.51
N PRO A 341 14.41 -9.36 29.18
CA PRO A 341 15.23 -10.42 28.61
C PRO A 341 14.45 -11.67 28.19
#